data_AF-A0A1B3Z5T9-F1
#
_entry.id   AF-A0A1B3Z5T9-F1
#
_cell.length_a   1.000
_cell.length_b   1.000
_cell.length_c   1.000
_cell.angle_alpha   90.00
_cell.angle_beta   90.00
_cell.angle_gamma   90.00
#
_symmetry.space_group_name_H-M   'P 1'
#
loop_
_entity.id
_entity.type
_entity.pdbx_description
1 polymer ?
#
loop_
_entity_poly.entity_id
_entity_poly.type
_entity_poly.pdbx_seq_one_letter_code
_entity_poly.pdbx_strand_id
1 'polypeptide(L)'
;MTDMASAGWTAAARTIFLDTLALSGDVARSAEAAGRTPASAYALRRHDPAFADGWEEALDSAYARLEDELLARAIDVNAREVGTFDQALALKMLARHETRRARPNAPREAMPRMASMAEVEQALLGKLAALGKRLPAKA
;
A
#
# COMPACT_ATOMS: atom_id res chain seq x y z
N MET A 1 -15.23 12.52 18.68
CA MET A 1 -14.31 13.21 17.76
C MET A 1 -14.33 12.42 16.46
N THR A 2 -15.28 12.76 15.58
CA THR A 2 -15.69 11.93 14.44
C THR A 2 -14.71 12.16 13.29
N ASP A 3 -14.14 11.07 12.77
CA ASP A 3 -13.14 11.08 11.72
C ASP A 3 -13.71 11.62 10.39
N MET A 4 -13.34 12.86 10.07
CA MET A 4 -13.73 13.56 8.84
C MET A 4 -13.11 12.93 7.58
N ALA A 5 -12.09 12.06 7.70
CA ALA A 5 -11.51 11.34 6.56
C ALA A 5 -12.44 10.23 6.05
N SER A 6 -13.33 9.72 6.92
CA SER A 6 -14.31 8.67 6.58
C SER A 6 -15.58 9.18 5.87
N ALA A 7 -15.80 10.50 5.81
CA ALA A 7 -17.05 11.10 5.31
C ALA A 7 -17.39 10.73 3.86
N GLY A 8 -16.38 10.33 3.06
CA GLY A 8 -16.58 9.83 1.70
C GLY A 8 -16.66 8.30 1.58
N TRP A 9 -16.15 7.51 2.53
CA TRP A 9 -16.06 6.05 2.37
C TRP A 9 -17.14 5.33 3.17
N THR A 10 -18.30 5.13 2.54
CA THR A 10 -19.36 4.29 3.12
C THR A 10 -18.93 2.82 3.16
N ALA A 11 -19.57 2.03 4.04
CA ALA A 11 -19.34 0.59 4.09
C ALA A 11 -19.59 -0.11 2.74
N ALA A 12 -20.60 0.34 1.99
CA ALA A 12 -20.88 -0.16 0.65
C ALA A 12 -19.74 0.15 -0.34
N ALA A 13 -19.23 1.39 -0.37
CA ALA A 13 -18.11 1.76 -1.24
C ALA A 13 -16.84 0.96 -0.89
N ARG A 14 -16.58 0.72 0.40
CA ARG A 14 -15.47 -0.13 0.86
C ARG A 14 -15.60 -1.56 0.34
N THR A 15 -16.79 -2.15 0.47
CA THR A 15 -17.07 -3.51 0.01
C THR A 15 -16.86 -3.62 -1.51
N ILE A 16 -17.48 -2.71 -2.28
CA ILE A 16 -17.33 -2.68 -3.75
C ILE A 16 -15.86 -2.56 -4.16
N PHE A 17 -15.11 -1.69 -3.48
CA PHE A 17 -13.68 -1.52 -3.75
C PHE A 17 -12.91 -2.82 -3.52
N LEU A 18 -13.07 -3.45 -2.35
CA LEU A 18 -12.33 -4.65 -1.97
C LEU A 18 -12.70 -5.86 -2.84
N ASP A 19 -13.98 -6.04 -3.16
CA ASP A 19 -14.44 -7.10 -4.06
C ASP A 19 -13.87 -6.93 -5.48
N THR A 20 -13.90 -5.71 -6.01
CA THR A 20 -13.35 -5.41 -7.34
C THR A 20 -11.84 -5.62 -7.35
N LEU A 21 -11.16 -5.26 -6.25
CA LEU A 21 -9.72 -5.44 -6.11
C LEU A 21 -9.37 -6.93 -6.04
N ALA A 22 -10.14 -7.73 -5.32
CA ALA A 22 -9.96 -9.18 -5.23
C ALA A 22 -10.12 -9.90 -6.57
N LEU A 23 -10.98 -9.37 -7.44
CA LEU A 23 -11.21 -9.93 -8.77
C LEU A 23 -10.17 -9.50 -9.81
N SER A 24 -9.61 -8.29 -9.68
CA SER A 24 -8.85 -7.66 -10.75
C SER A 24 -7.40 -7.31 -10.42
N GLY A 25 -7.05 -7.14 -9.15
CA GLY A 25 -5.78 -6.55 -8.72
C GLY A 25 -5.59 -5.09 -9.14
N ASP A 26 -6.60 -4.45 -9.75
CA ASP A 26 -6.52 -3.11 -10.33
C ASP A 26 -7.17 -2.07 -9.42
N VAL A 27 -6.33 -1.25 -8.80
CA VAL A 27 -6.75 -0.18 -7.88
C VAL A 27 -7.55 0.92 -8.58
N ALA A 28 -7.21 1.24 -9.83
CA ALA A 28 -7.90 2.29 -10.58
C ALA A 28 -9.33 1.87 -10.88
N ARG A 29 -9.50 0.66 -11.44
CA ARG A 29 -10.80 0.04 -11.66
C ARG A 29 -11.61 -0.11 -10.38
N SER A 30 -10.96 -0.54 -9.29
CA SER A 30 -11.63 -0.74 -8.01
C SER A 30 -12.14 0.57 -7.41
N ALA A 31 -11.35 1.64 -7.51
CA ALA A 31 -11.76 2.97 -7.07
C ALA A 31 -12.93 3.50 -7.90
N GLU A 32 -12.86 3.33 -9.23
CA GLU A 32 -13.93 3.71 -10.15
C GLU A 32 -15.24 2.99 -9.81
N ALA A 33 -15.20 1.66 -9.63
CA ALA A 33 -16.36 0.86 -9.26
C ALA A 33 -17.01 1.33 -7.94
N ALA A 34 -16.20 1.76 -6.98
CA ALA A 34 -16.66 2.29 -5.69
C ALA A 34 -17.13 3.76 -5.75
N GLY A 35 -17.06 4.42 -6.92
CA GLY A 35 -17.36 5.85 -7.06
C GLY A 35 -16.34 6.75 -6.36
N ARG A 36 -15.06 6.34 -6.33
CA ARG A 36 -13.96 6.99 -5.61
C ARG A 36 -12.75 7.17 -6.51
N THR A 37 -11.77 7.94 -6.01
CA THR A 37 -10.49 8.11 -6.71
C THR A 37 -9.43 7.20 -6.10
N PRO A 38 -8.43 6.73 -6.88
CA PRO A 38 -7.32 5.93 -6.34
C PRO A 38 -6.58 6.65 -5.22
N ALA A 39 -6.37 7.97 -5.36
CA ALA A 39 -5.73 8.80 -4.35
C ALA A 39 -6.50 8.77 -3.01
N SER A 40 -7.83 8.84 -3.05
CA SER A 40 -8.67 8.74 -1.85
C SER A 40 -8.65 7.34 -1.23
N ALA A 41 -8.54 6.28 -2.04
CA ALA A 41 -8.43 4.90 -1.56
C ALA A 41 -7.08 4.67 -0.83
N TYR A 42 -5.98 5.17 -1.39
CA TYR A 42 -4.67 5.12 -0.72
C TYR A 42 -4.63 5.97 0.55
N ALA A 43 -5.31 7.13 0.57
CA ALA A 43 -5.46 7.92 1.79
C ALA A 43 -6.20 7.13 2.86
N LEU A 44 -7.33 6.49 2.52
CA LEU A 44 -8.07 5.65 3.45
C LEU A 44 -7.23 4.50 4.00
N ARG A 45 -6.50 3.79 3.12
CA ARG A 45 -5.58 2.69 3.50
C ARG A 45 -4.50 3.13 4.49
N ARG A 46 -4.03 4.38 4.44
CA ARG A 46 -3.04 4.89 5.41
C ARG A 46 -3.63 5.18 6.79
N HIS A 47 -4.92 5.50 6.86
CA HIS A 47 -5.57 5.98 8.07
C HIS A 47 -6.49 4.97 8.74
N ASP A 48 -7.00 3.99 8.00
CA ASP A 48 -7.85 2.91 8.51
C ASP A 48 -7.14 1.54 8.40
N PRO A 49 -6.66 0.98 9.52
CA PRO A 49 -6.00 -0.32 9.54
C PRO A 49 -6.89 -1.47 9.04
N ALA A 50 -8.18 -1.47 9.36
CA ALA A 50 -9.08 -2.56 8.95
C ALA A 50 -9.30 -2.56 7.43
N PHE A 51 -9.43 -1.37 6.83
CA PHE A 51 -9.47 -1.26 5.37
C PHE A 51 -8.14 -1.67 4.73
N ALA A 52 -7.01 -1.37 5.39
CA ALA A 52 -5.71 -1.78 4.90
C ALA A 52 -5.51 -3.30 4.95
N ASP A 53 -6.02 -3.97 5.98
CA ASP A 53 -5.94 -5.42 6.10
C ASP A 53 -6.83 -6.11 5.06
N GLY A 54 -8.07 -5.62 4.88
CA GLY A 54 -8.95 -6.10 3.80
C GLY A 54 -8.38 -5.86 2.40
N TRP A 55 -7.59 -4.80 2.21
CA TRP A 55 -6.88 -4.56 0.95
C TRP A 55 -5.83 -5.63 0.68
N GLU A 56 -5.04 -6.04 1.68
CA GLU A 56 -4.06 -7.11 1.50
C GLU A 56 -4.76 -8.44 1.20
N GLU A 57 -5.86 -8.77 1.89
CA GLU A 57 -6.65 -9.97 1.62
C GLU A 57 -7.24 -10.00 0.19
N ALA A 58 -7.70 -8.85 -0.29
CA ALA A 58 -8.15 -8.70 -1.67
C ALA A 58 -7.00 -8.94 -2.66
N LEU A 59 -5.82 -8.35 -2.44
CA LEU A 59 -4.66 -8.61 -3.31
C LEU A 59 -4.22 -10.08 -3.28
N ASP A 60 -4.24 -10.72 -2.12
CA ASP A 60 -3.98 -12.15 -1.97
C ASP A 60 -4.90 -12.99 -2.86
N SER A 61 -6.19 -12.65 -2.88
CA SER A 61 -7.18 -13.31 -3.73
C SER A 61 -6.92 -13.07 -5.22
N ALA A 62 -6.55 -11.85 -5.60
CA ALA A 62 -6.23 -11.51 -6.98
C ALA A 62 -4.99 -12.27 -7.50
N TYR A 63 -3.96 -12.41 -6.65
CA TYR A 63 -2.76 -13.17 -6.99
C TYR A 63 -3.03 -14.67 -7.09
N ALA A 64 -3.80 -15.25 -6.18
CA ALA A 64 -4.20 -16.66 -6.27
C ALA A 64 -4.94 -16.97 -7.59
N ARG A 65 -5.83 -16.08 -8.02
CA ARG A 65 -6.51 -16.21 -9.32
C ARG A 65 -5.55 -16.15 -10.50
N LEU A 66 -4.56 -15.25 -10.44
CA LEU A 66 -3.52 -15.13 -11.46
C LEU A 66 -2.65 -16.40 -11.51
N GLU A 67 -2.31 -16.98 -10.35
CA GLU A 67 -1.60 -18.26 -10.23
C GLU A 67 -2.36 -19.40 -10.92
N ASP A 68 -3.65 -19.54 -10.62
CA ASP A 68 -4.52 -20.55 -11.23
C ASP A 68 -4.60 -20.39 -12.76
N GLU A 69 -4.75 -19.14 -13.23
CA GLU A 69 -4.83 -18.83 -14.66
C GLU A 69 -3.50 -19.11 -15.40
N LEU A 70 -2.37 -18.84 -14.73
CA LEU A 70 -1.04 -19.15 -15.24
C LEU A 70 -0.79 -20.66 -15.30
N LEU A 71 -1.18 -21.39 -14.25
CA LEU A 71 -1.04 -22.84 -14.18
C LEU A 71 -1.87 -23.52 -15.27
N ALA A 72 -3.11 -23.10 -15.45
CA ALA A 72 -3.99 -23.62 -16.50
C ALA A 72 -3.37 -23.43 -17.89
N ARG A 73 -2.80 -22.25 -18.17
CA ARG A 73 -2.09 -21.98 -19.44
C ARG A 73 -0.82 -22.80 -19.60
N ALA A 74 -0.06 -23.00 -18.53
CA ALA A 74 1.19 -23.76 -18.59
C ALA A 74 0.96 -25.26 -18.84
N ILE A 75 -0.16 -25.81 -18.36
CA ILE A 75 -0.53 -27.22 -18.56
C ILE A 75 -1.18 -27.45 -19.92
N ASP A 76 -1.93 -26.48 -20.44
CA ASP A 76 -2.60 -26.62 -21.73
C ASP A 76 -1.61 -26.54 -22.91
N VAL A 77 -1.20 -27.72 -23.37
CA VAL A 77 -0.29 -27.92 -24.50
C VAL A 77 -0.85 -27.39 -25.83
N ASN A 78 -2.16 -27.12 -25.90
CA ASN A 78 -2.85 -26.60 -27.08
C ASN A 78 -3.36 -25.17 -26.89
N ALA A 79 -3.04 -24.51 -25.77
CA ALA A 79 -3.44 -23.14 -25.52
C ALA A 79 -2.84 -22.24 -26.60
N ARG A 80 -3.69 -21.78 -27.53
CA ARG A 80 -3.32 -20.69 -28.44
C ARG A 80 -3.09 -19.45 -27.58
N GLU A 81 -1.96 -18.77 -27.73
CA GLU A 81 -1.73 -17.48 -27.10
C GLU A 81 -2.84 -16.51 -27.52
N VAL A 82 -3.82 -16.28 -26.64
CA VAL A 82 -4.88 -15.28 -26.87
C VAL A 82 -4.44 -13.98 -26.21
N GLY A 83 -3.92 -13.06 -27.03
CA GLY A 83 -3.51 -11.71 -26.62
C GLY A 83 -2.13 -11.64 -25.97
N THR A 84 -1.65 -10.42 -25.73
CA THR A 84 -0.35 -10.12 -25.10
C THR A 84 -0.42 -10.38 -23.59
N PHE A 85 -0.57 -11.64 -23.18
CA PHE A 85 -0.43 -12.03 -21.78
C PHE A 85 1.05 -12.28 -21.49
N ASP A 86 1.72 -11.29 -20.89
CA ASP A 86 3.14 -11.40 -20.53
C ASP A 86 3.30 -12.33 -19.32
N GLN A 87 3.47 -13.62 -19.61
CA GLN A 87 3.68 -14.67 -18.60
C GLN A 87 4.90 -14.37 -17.71
N ALA A 88 5.97 -13.79 -18.28
CA ALA A 88 7.17 -13.46 -17.53
C ALA A 88 6.92 -12.32 -16.54
N LEU A 89 6.14 -11.32 -16.92
CA LEU A 89 5.69 -10.27 -16.01
C LEU A 89 4.79 -10.84 -14.91
N ALA A 90 3.88 -11.75 -15.25
CA ALA A 90 2.98 -12.36 -14.29
C ALA A 90 3.75 -13.18 -13.22
N LEU A 91 4.68 -14.04 -13.63
CA LEU A 91 5.55 -14.79 -12.70
C LEU A 91 6.39 -13.87 -11.79
N LYS A 92 6.92 -12.76 -12.32
CA LYS A 92 7.64 -11.76 -11.52
C LYS A 92 6.74 -11.11 -10.46
N MET A 93 5.48 -10.86 -10.78
CA MET A 93 4.52 -10.30 -9.85
C MET A 93 4.17 -11.28 -8.73
N LEU A 94 4.07 -12.59 -9.04
CA LEU A 94 3.88 -13.64 -8.04
C LEU A 94 5.06 -13.76 -7.07
N ALA A 95 6.29 -13.84 -7.58
CA ALA A 95 7.48 -13.89 -6.73
C ALA A 95 7.59 -12.65 -5.82
N ARG A 96 7.20 -11.46 -6.32
CA ARG A 96 7.13 -10.24 -5.52
C ARG A 96 6.04 -10.30 -4.44
N HIS A 97 4.93 -10.98 -4.71
CA HIS A 97 3.85 -11.17 -3.75
C HIS A 97 4.26 -12.13 -2.63
N GLU A 98 4.83 -13.28 -2.98
CA GLU A 98 5.34 -14.26 -2.00
C GLU A 98 6.37 -13.64 -1.05
N THR A 99 7.28 -12.81 -1.56
CA THR A 99 8.26 -12.10 -0.73
C THR A 99 7.64 -11.05 0.19
N ARG A 100 6.52 -10.42 -0.21
CA ARG A 100 5.73 -9.56 0.69
C ARG A 100 5.02 -10.38 1.76
N ARG A 101 4.40 -11.51 1.40
CA ARG A 101 3.73 -12.42 2.34
C ARG A 101 4.67 -13.10 3.33
N ALA A 102 5.89 -13.43 2.92
CA ALA A 102 6.93 -14.00 3.79
C ALA A 102 7.44 -13.03 4.87
N ARG A 103 7.05 -11.75 4.80
CA ARG A 103 7.21 -10.76 5.88
C ARG A 103 5.84 -10.24 6.35
N PRO A 104 4.97 -11.10 6.89
CA PRO A 104 3.75 -10.62 7.53
C PRO A 104 4.22 -9.93 8.82
N ASN A 105 4.00 -8.62 8.95
CA ASN A 105 4.56 -7.77 10.02
C ASN A 105 6.08 -7.50 9.99
N ALA A 106 6.67 -7.11 8.84
CA ALA A 106 7.61 -6.01 8.99
C ALA A 106 6.80 -4.88 9.65
N PRO A 107 7.23 -4.30 10.79
CA PRO A 107 6.53 -3.15 11.35
C PRO A 107 6.27 -2.22 10.17
N ARG A 108 5.02 -1.79 9.95
CA ARG A 108 4.79 -0.56 9.19
C ARG A 108 5.74 0.41 9.88
N GLU A 109 6.93 0.67 9.31
CA GLU A 109 7.89 1.58 9.92
C GLU A 109 7.05 2.79 10.22
N ALA A 110 6.80 3.04 11.51
CA ALA A 110 5.90 4.08 11.91
C ALA A 110 6.49 5.30 11.24
N MET A 111 5.80 5.81 10.20
CA MET A 111 6.32 6.88 9.38
C MET A 111 6.80 7.92 10.38
N PRO A 112 8.11 8.25 10.42
CA PRO A 112 8.64 9.04 11.51
C PRO A 112 7.76 10.27 11.62
N ARG A 113 7.13 10.44 12.78
CA ARG A 113 6.20 11.55 13.02
C ARG A 113 6.89 12.80 12.49
N MET A 114 6.30 13.46 11.49
CA MET A 114 6.84 14.72 11.00
C MET A 114 6.90 15.65 12.20
N ALA A 115 8.11 15.97 12.65
CA ALA A 115 8.31 16.93 13.72
C ALA A 115 7.67 18.25 13.29
N SER A 116 6.84 18.80 14.16
CA SER A 116 6.32 20.15 14.02
C SER A 116 7.49 21.14 13.92
N MET A 117 7.22 22.30 13.31
CA MET A 117 8.24 23.36 13.18
C MET A 117 8.85 23.72 14.54
N ALA A 118 8.05 23.74 15.61
CA ALA A 118 8.52 24.01 16.97
C ALA A 118 9.46 22.93 17.52
N GLU A 119 9.20 21.65 17.22
CA GLU A 119 10.10 20.55 17.62
C GLU A 119 11.43 20.61 16.84
N VAL A 120 11.38 20.96 15.56
CA VAL A 120 12.58 21.18 14.73
C VAL A 120 13.39 22.36 15.25
N GLU A 121 12.72 23.46 15.57
CA GLU A 121 13.33 24.68 16.12
C GLU A 121 14.01 24.41 17.47
N GLN A 122 13.35 23.71 18.39
CA GLN A 122 13.96 23.33 19.67
C GLN A 122 15.19 22.44 19.48
N ALA A 123 15.14 21.49 18.55
CA ALA A 123 16.28 20.62 18.26
C ALA A 123 17.47 21.40 17.66
N LEU A 124 17.20 22.38 16.80
CA LEU A 124 18.22 23.26 16.23
C LEU A 124 18.86 24.15 17.32
N LEU A 125 18.05 24.76 18.18
CA LEU A 125 18.54 25.57 19.30
C LEU A 125 19.39 24.75 20.27
N GLY A 126 18.97 23.52 20.58
CA GLY A 126 19.74 22.59 21.42
C GLY A 126 21.11 22.25 20.81
N LYS A 127 21.16 21.96 19.50
CA LYS A 127 22.42 21.69 18.79
C LYS A 127 23.34 22.91 18.76
N LEU A 128 22.81 24.11 18.50
CA LEU A 128 23.58 25.35 18.51
C LEU A 128 24.13 25.69 19.89
N ALA A 129 23.36 25.48 20.96
CA ALA A 129 23.83 25.67 22.33
C ALA A 129 24.94 24.67 22.70
N ALA A 130 24.80 23.41 22.29
CA ALA A 130 25.84 22.39 22.50
C ALA A 130 27.12 22.69 21.70
N LEU A 131 27.00 23.22 20.49
CA LEU A 131 28.13 23.71 19.67
C LEU A 131 28.80 24.94 20.31
N GLY A 132 28.01 25.89 20.81
CA GLY A 132 28.52 27.06 21.53
C GLY A 132 29.29 26.68 22.81
N LYS A 133 28.85 25.64 23.54
CA LYS A 133 29.58 25.09 24.69
C LYS A 133 30.86 24.33 24.33
N ARG A 134 31.02 23.91 23.07
CA ARG A 134 32.17 23.13 22.57
C ARG A 134 33.23 24.00 21.87
N LEU A 135 32.93 25.24 21.55
CA LEU A 135 33.90 26.19 21.02
C LEU A 135 34.71 26.77 22.19
N PRO A 136 36.05 26.57 22.25
CA PRO A 136 36.86 27.23 23.26
C PRO A 136 36.78 28.74 23.05
N ALA A 137 36.69 29.48 24.16
CA ALA A 137 36.76 30.94 24.14
C ALA A 137 38.03 31.36 23.40
N LYS A 138 37.86 32.11 22.31
CA LYS A 138 38.98 32.67 21.55
C LYS A 138 39.71 33.65 22.47
N ALA A 139 40.97 33.32 22.80
CA ALA A 139 41.89 34.17 23.55
C ALA A 139 42.23 35.45 22.79
#